data_AF-A0A127SGY9-F1
#
_entry.id   AF-A0A127SGY9-F1
#
_cell.length_a   1.000
_cell.length_b   1.000
_cell.length_c   1.000
_cell.angle_alpha   90.00
_cell.angle_beta   90.00
_cell.angle_gamma   90.00
#
_symmetry.space_group_name_H-M   'P 1'
#
loop_
_entity.id
_entity.type
_entity.pdbx_description
1 polymer ?
#
loop_
_entity_poly.entity_id
_entity_poly.type
_entity_poly.pdbx_seq_one_letter_code
_entity_poly.pdbx_strand_id
1 'polypeptide(L)'
;MTVKLDITQIKKKRMKLYPAMLYYLATIVNRHSEFRTAINQEGELGIYDEMIPSYTIFHEDTETFSNLWTPYIPDFEAFSMAYANDMQRYGSNYGMIGKPDVPENVFNVSMI
;
A
#
# COMPACT_ATOMS: atom_id res chain seq x y z
N MET A 1 -0.06 -4.11 19.18
CA MET A 1 -1.46 -3.79 19.53
C MET A 1 -2.35 -4.26 18.39
N THR A 2 -3.50 -4.86 18.68
CA THR A 2 -4.49 -5.27 17.65
C THR A 2 -5.85 -4.72 18.04
N VAL A 3 -6.59 -4.17 17.08
CA VAL A 3 -7.90 -3.55 17.31
C VAL A 3 -8.94 -4.06 16.31
N LYS A 4 -10.20 -4.11 16.74
CA LYS A 4 -11.33 -4.35 15.83
C LYS A 4 -11.80 -3.01 15.28
N LEU A 5 -11.65 -2.81 13.98
CA LEU A 5 -12.09 -1.60 13.30
C LEU A 5 -13.48 -1.81 12.68
N ASP A 6 -14.41 -0.89 12.93
CA ASP A 6 -15.72 -0.89 12.28
C ASP A 6 -15.58 -0.37 10.83
N ILE A 7 -15.72 -1.28 9.86
CA ILE A 7 -15.64 -0.98 8.44
C ILE A 7 -17.03 -0.82 7.77
N THR A 8 -18.09 -0.63 8.55
CA THR A 8 -19.48 -0.56 8.05
C THR A 8 -19.64 0.48 6.93
N GLN A 9 -18.97 1.63 7.03
CA GLN A 9 -19.08 2.69 6.03
C GLN A 9 -18.47 2.31 4.67
N ILE A 10 -17.36 1.56 4.66
CA ILE A 10 -16.73 1.04 3.45
C ILE A 10 -17.70 0.08 2.73
N LYS A 11 -18.35 -0.81 3.50
CA LYS A 11 -19.34 -1.75 2.98
C LYS A 11 -20.59 -1.06 2.43
N LYS A 12 -21.14 -0.07 3.15
CA LYS A 12 -22.31 0.70 2.72
C LYS A 12 -22.07 1.43 1.40
N LYS A 13 -20.86 1.96 1.22
CA LYS A 13 -20.42 2.63 -0.02
C LYS A 13 -20.02 1.65 -1.13
N ARG A 14 -20.10 0.34 -0.91
CA ARG A 14 -19.73 -0.72 -1.86
C ARG A 14 -18.30 -0.58 -2.42
N MET A 15 -17.38 -0.06 -1.61
CA MET A 15 -15.98 0.10 -1.99
C MET A 15 -15.28 -1.27 -1.97
N LYS A 16 -14.34 -1.50 -2.90
CA LYS A 16 -13.43 -2.65 -2.80
C LYS A 16 -12.58 -2.50 -1.54
N LEU A 17 -12.63 -3.50 -0.65
CA LEU A 17 -12.07 -3.39 0.69
C LEU A 17 -10.58 -3.08 0.68
N TYR A 18 -9.79 -3.85 -0.08
CA TYR A 18 -8.33 -3.75 -0.02
C TYR A 18 -7.79 -2.40 -0.52
N PRO A 19 -8.11 -1.90 -1.73
CA PRO A 19 -7.68 -0.57 -2.15
C PRO A 19 -8.22 0.56 -1.26
N ALA A 20 -9.41 0.40 -0.67
CA ALA A 20 -9.92 1.37 0.31
C ALA A 20 -9.05 1.42 1.58
N MET A 21 -8.69 0.26 2.13
CA MET A 21 -7.81 0.20 3.31
C MET A 21 -6.42 0.76 3.00
N LEU A 22 -5.84 0.42 1.85
CA LEU A 22 -4.54 0.96 1.42
C LEU A 22 -4.56 2.48 1.32
N TYR A 23 -5.60 3.05 0.69
CA TYR A 23 -5.76 4.50 0.59
C TYR A 23 -5.87 5.17 1.96
N TYR A 24 -6.73 4.66 2.85
CA TYR A 24 -6.93 5.28 4.16
C TYR A 24 -5.68 5.16 5.04
N LEU A 25 -4.97 4.03 4.99
CA LEU A 25 -3.69 3.87 5.69
C LEU A 25 -2.65 4.86 5.14
N ALA A 26 -2.47 4.92 3.82
CA ALA A 26 -1.55 5.86 3.19
C ALA A 26 -1.90 7.32 3.52
N THR A 27 -3.19 7.66 3.56
CA THR A 27 -3.66 9.00 3.92
C THR A 27 -3.23 9.39 5.34
N ILE A 28 -3.34 8.46 6.30
CA ILE A 28 -2.97 8.73 7.70
C ILE A 28 -1.44 8.71 7.86
N VAL A 29 -0.74 7.73 7.29
CA VAL A 29 0.73 7.68 7.29
C VAL A 29 1.31 9.00 6.75
N ASN A 30 0.76 9.52 5.64
CA ASN A 30 1.22 10.76 5.05
C ASN A 30 0.88 12.03 5.83
N ARG A 31 -0.11 11.97 6.73
CA ARG A 31 -0.50 13.12 7.58
C ARG A 31 0.43 13.32 8.78
N HIS A 32 1.14 12.28 9.18
CA HIS A 32 1.88 12.21 10.44
C HIS A 32 3.37 11.98 10.17
N SER A 33 4.21 12.94 10.52
CA SER A 33 5.66 12.87 10.25
C SER A 33 6.34 11.68 10.91
N GLU A 34 5.86 11.25 12.08
CA GLU A 34 6.38 10.11 12.84
C GLU A 34 6.31 8.78 12.09
N PHE A 35 5.42 8.66 11.09
CA PHE A 35 5.35 7.49 10.20
C PHE A 35 6.16 7.63 8.91
N ARG A 36 6.81 8.78 8.70
CA ARG A 36 7.64 9.10 7.53
C ARG A 36 9.11 9.33 7.87
N THR A 37 9.48 9.20 9.14
CA THR A 37 10.84 9.40 9.63
C THR A 37 11.69 8.16 9.35
N ALA A 38 12.88 8.36 8.77
CA ALA A 38 13.84 7.30 8.49
C ALA A 38 15.28 7.81 8.63
N ILE A 39 16.23 6.88 8.71
CA ILE A 39 17.66 7.17 8.57
C ILE A 39 18.06 6.78 7.15
N ASN A 40 18.62 7.70 6.38
CA ASN A 40 19.05 7.45 5.00
C ASN A 40 20.35 6.61 4.96
N GLN A 41 20.81 6.27 3.76
CA GLN A 41 22.03 5.47 3.57
C GLN A 41 23.31 6.15 4.07
N GLU A 42 23.29 7.48 4.21
CA GLU A 42 24.40 8.29 4.73
C GLU A 42 24.38 8.39 6.27
N GLY A 43 23.39 7.77 6.93
CA GLY A 43 23.24 7.78 8.38
C GLY A 43 22.51 9.01 8.92
N GLU A 44 21.86 9.79 8.06
CA GLU A 44 21.19 11.03 8.43
C GLU A 44 19.72 10.79 8.74
N LEU A 45 19.24 11.40 9.84
CA LEU A 45 17.83 11.39 10.19
C LEU A 45 17.05 12.37 9.31
N GLY A 46 16.04 11.87 8.61
CA GLY A 46 15.17 12.66 7.75
C GLY A 46 13.70 12.27 7.85
N ILE A 47 12.86 13.01 7.13
CA ILE A 47 11.42 12.77 7.02
C ILE A 47 11.09 12.79 5.53
N TYR A 48 10.56 11.70 4.99
CA TYR A 48 10.11 11.66 3.60
C TYR A 48 8.91 12.57 3.39
N ASP A 49 8.82 13.28 2.27
CA ASP A 49 7.67 14.12 1.92
C ASP A 49 6.37 13.31 1.85
N GLU A 50 6.47 12.11 1.27
CA GLU A 50 5.37 11.16 1.08
C GLU A 50 5.86 9.72 1.33
N MET A 51 4.95 8.84 1.72
CA MET A 51 5.14 7.39 1.86
C MET A 51 4.17 6.63 0.96
N ILE A 52 4.65 5.52 0.41
CA ILE A 52 3.96 4.71 -0.59
C ILE A 52 3.52 3.36 0.03
N PRO A 53 2.25 2.94 -0.09
CA PRO A 53 1.85 1.62 0.35
C PRO A 53 2.47 0.53 -0.53
N SER A 54 3.21 -0.39 0.10
CA SER A 54 3.64 -1.68 -0.46
C SER A 54 2.78 -2.79 0.13
N TYR A 55 2.15 -3.60 -0.72
CA TYR A 55 1.07 -4.50 -0.32
C TYR A 55 1.16 -5.89 -0.95
N THR A 56 0.70 -6.90 -0.20
CA THR A 56 0.73 -8.30 -0.63
C THR A 56 -0.43 -8.64 -1.57
N ILE A 57 -0.13 -9.45 -2.60
CA ILE A 57 -1.07 -10.08 -3.53
C ILE A 57 -0.88 -11.59 -3.45
N PHE A 58 -1.97 -12.32 -3.23
CA PHE A 58 -1.96 -13.78 -3.10
C PHE A 58 -2.24 -14.45 -4.46
N HIS A 59 -1.43 -15.44 -4.79
CA HIS A 59 -1.54 -16.29 -5.98
C HIS A 59 -2.14 -17.63 -5.57
N GLU A 60 -3.43 -17.82 -5.86
CA GLU A 60 -4.19 -19.00 -5.40
C GLU A 60 -3.68 -20.32 -5.98
N ASP A 61 -3.10 -20.29 -7.18
CA ASP A 61 -2.59 -21.45 -7.90
C ASP A 61 -1.25 -21.98 -7.38
N THR A 62 -0.43 -21.11 -6.79
CA THR A 62 0.86 -21.47 -6.21
C THR A 62 0.91 -21.38 -4.69
N GLU A 63 -0.18 -20.92 -4.07
CA GLU A 63 -0.28 -20.65 -2.63
C GLU A 63 0.86 -19.72 -2.12
N THR A 64 1.34 -18.83 -2.99
CA THR A 64 2.41 -17.87 -2.69
C THR A 64 1.89 -16.44 -2.77
N PHE A 65 2.73 -15.46 -2.43
CA PHE A 65 2.38 -14.06 -2.55
C PHE A 65 3.51 -13.23 -3.15
N SER A 66 3.14 -12.07 -3.67
CA SER A 66 4.04 -11.05 -4.21
C SER A 66 3.76 -9.69 -3.57
N ASN A 67 4.76 -8.82 -3.55
CA ASN A 67 4.59 -7.43 -3.15
C ASN A 67 4.44 -6.54 -4.38
N LEU A 68 3.40 -5.71 -4.38
CA LEU A 68 3.23 -4.59 -5.31
C LEU A 68 3.22 -3.28 -4.52
N TRP A 69 3.35 -2.16 -5.22
CA TRP A 69 3.28 -0.83 -4.62
C TRP A 69 2.56 0.13 -5.58
N THR A 70 1.78 1.06 -5.03
CA THR A 70 1.06 2.08 -5.81
C THR A 70 1.34 3.45 -5.19
N PRO A 71 1.84 4.44 -5.97
CA PRO A 71 2.04 5.80 -5.48
C PRO A 71 0.79 6.33 -4.75
N TYR A 72 1.00 7.02 -3.64
CA TYR A 72 -0.11 7.68 -2.96
C TYR A 72 -0.62 8.82 -3.86
N ILE A 73 -1.96 8.96 -3.91
CA ILE A 73 -2.62 10.03 -4.64
C ILE A 73 -3.70 10.56 -3.69
N PRO A 74 -3.74 11.87 -3.39
CA PRO A 74 -4.70 12.46 -2.46
C PRO A 74 -6.13 12.57 -3.03
N ASP A 75 -6.48 11.69 -3.96
CA ASP A 75 -7.81 11.46 -4.50
C ASP A 75 -8.08 9.95 -4.54
N PHE A 76 -9.18 9.51 -3.92
CA PHE A 76 -9.46 8.10 -3.76
C PHE A 76 -9.71 7.38 -5.10
N GLU A 77 -10.41 8.03 -6.03
CA GLU A 77 -10.75 7.41 -7.31
C GLU A 77 -9.49 7.24 -8.17
N ALA A 78 -8.65 8.27 -8.24
CA ALA A 78 -7.35 8.22 -8.90
C ALA A 78 -6.43 7.16 -8.28
N PHE A 79 -6.34 7.08 -6.95
CA PHE A 79 -5.59 6.02 -6.28
C PHE A 79 -6.14 4.63 -6.61
N SER A 80 -7.46 4.45 -6.56
CA SER A 80 -8.09 3.16 -6.87
C SER A 80 -7.89 2.75 -8.33
N MET A 81 -7.85 3.70 -9.26
CA MET A 81 -7.52 3.44 -10.67
C MET A 81 -6.05 3.06 -10.83
N ALA A 82 -5.14 3.76 -10.16
CA ALA A 82 -3.70 3.43 -10.18
C ALA A 82 -3.44 2.01 -9.64
N TYR A 83 -4.05 1.67 -8.50
CA TYR A 83 -4.01 0.32 -7.93
C TYR A 83 -4.53 -0.73 -8.93
N ALA A 84 -5.66 -0.48 -9.59
CA ALA A 84 -6.23 -1.42 -10.55
C ALA A 84 -5.31 -1.63 -11.76
N ASN A 85 -4.65 -0.57 -12.23
CA ASN A 85 -3.65 -0.64 -13.31
C ASN A 85 -2.42 -1.45 -12.87
N ASP A 86 -1.94 -1.26 -11.64
CA ASP A 86 -0.82 -2.05 -11.10
C ASP A 86 -1.21 -3.53 -10.99
N MET A 87 -2.42 -3.84 -10.52
CA MET A 87 -2.94 -5.21 -10.49
C MET A 87 -3.03 -5.84 -11.88
N GLN A 88 -3.50 -5.10 -12.88
CA GLN A 88 -3.61 -5.61 -14.26
C GLN A 88 -2.22 -5.91 -14.86
N ARG A 89 -1.22 -5.08 -14.56
CA ARG A 89 0.13 -5.19 -15.14
C ARG A 89 1.03 -6.17 -14.41
N TYR A 90 0.94 -6.23 -13.09
CA TYR A 90 1.89 -6.91 -12.23
C TYR A 90 1.26 -7.95 -11.30
N GLY A 91 -0.07 -8.02 -11.24
CA GLY A 91 -0.79 -8.93 -10.33
C GLY A 91 -0.61 -10.42 -10.64
N SER A 92 -0.09 -10.77 -11.82
CA SER A 92 0.26 -12.14 -12.20
C SER A 92 1.77 -12.38 -12.24
N ASN A 93 2.57 -11.51 -11.61
CA ASN A 93 4.00 -11.71 -11.47
C ASN A 93 4.27 -12.49 -10.17
N TYR A 94 4.76 -13.72 -10.28
CA TYR A 94 4.92 -14.66 -9.16
C TYR A 94 6.21 -14.47 -8.34
N GLY A 95 7.01 -13.44 -8.65
CA GLY A 95 8.20 -13.11 -7.88
C GLY A 95 7.84 -12.42 -6.55
N MET A 96 8.69 -12.56 -5.53
CA MET A 96 8.52 -11.86 -4.24
C MET A 96 8.31 -10.34 -4.42
N ILE A 97 9.01 -9.76 -5.39
CA ILE A 97 8.81 -8.39 -5.89
C ILE A 97 8.02 -8.51 -7.21
N GLY A 98 6.70 -8.29 -7.16
CA GLY A 98 5.84 -8.39 -8.32
C GLY A 98 5.93 -7.17 -9.24
N LYS A 99 6.12 -5.98 -8.65
CA LYS A 99 6.36 -4.71 -9.36
C LYS A 99 7.81 -4.27 -9.08
N PRO A 100 8.66 -4.12 -10.12
CA PRO A 100 10.07 -3.76 -9.94
C PRO A 100 10.24 -2.33 -9.40
N ASP A 101 11.48 -1.94 -9.14
CA ASP A 101 11.87 -0.57 -8.78
C ASP A 101 11.15 -0.02 -7.54
N VAL A 102 11.10 -0.83 -6.49
CA VAL A 102 10.46 -0.46 -5.21
C VAL A 102 11.10 0.82 -4.65
N PRO A 103 10.32 1.89 -4.40
CA PRO A 103 10.84 3.11 -3.81
C PRO A 103 11.35 2.90 -2.38
N GLU A 104 12.30 3.73 -1.94
CA GLU A 104 12.84 3.65 -0.58
C GLU A 104 11.80 4.02 0.49
N ASN A 105 10.89 4.94 0.15
CA ASN A 105 9.86 5.50 1.02
C ASN A 105 8.55 4.69 1.01
N VAL A 106 8.65 3.37 1.17
CA VAL A 106 7.46 2.49 1.27
C VAL A 106 7.13 2.10 2.70
N PHE A 107 5.85 1.84 2.97
CA PHE A 107 5.41 1.17 4.20
C PHE A 107 4.62 -0.10 3.85
N ASN A 108 4.77 -1.13 4.67
CA ASN A 108 4.22 -2.46 4.36
C ASN A 108 2.79 -2.62 4.88
N VAL A 109 1.92 -3.17 4.04
CA VAL A 109 0.56 -3.61 4.37
C VAL A 109 0.40 -5.05 3.92
N SER A 110 -0.21 -5.90 4.76
CA SER A 110 -0.57 -7.26 4.38
C SER A 110 -2.02 -7.53 4.77
N MET A 111 -2.65 -8.49 4.09
CA MET A 111 -4.02 -8.93 4.35
C MET A 111 -4.04 -10.46 4.51
N ILE A 112 -4.74 -10.92 5.54
CA ILE A 112 -4.95 -12.33 5.92
C ILE A 112 -6.46 -12.56 5.97
#